data_AF-A0A3N2LYM3-F1
#
_entry.id   AF-A0A3N2LYM3-F1
#
_cell.length_a   1.000
_cell.length_b   1.000
_cell.length_c   1.000
_cell.angle_alpha   90.00
_cell.angle_beta   90.00
_cell.angle_gamma   90.00
#
_symmetry.space_group_name_H-M   'P 1'
#
loop_
_entity.id
_entity.type
_entity.pdbx_description
1 polymer ?
#
loop_
_entity_poly.entity_id
_entity_poly.type
_entity_poly.pdbx_seq_one_letter_code
_entity_poly.pdbx_strand_id
1 'polypeptide(L)' 'MILQLLQNAGEDGARRETIFEYLKEVLPSSKTQEQQLRYLGRLLVEMNDEGTIERNGLKWQIDEASDRKDS' A
#
# COMPACT_ATOMS: atom_id res chain seq x y z
N MET A 1 0.76 3.61 -8.26
CA MET A 1 -0.43 4.26 -7.66
C MET A 1 -0.44 4.18 -6.13
N ILE A 2 -0.20 3.01 -5.52
CA ILE A 2 -0.11 2.89 -4.04
C ILE A 2 0.94 3.83 -3.44
N LEU A 3 2.14 3.85 -4.02
CA LEU A 3 3.23 4.72 -3.54
C LEU A 3 2.81 6.19 -3.53
N GLN A 4 2.14 6.69 -4.59
CA GLN A 4 1.64 8.07 -4.63
C GLN A 4 0.63 8.35 -3.52
N LEU A 5 -0.29 7.42 -3.26
CA LEU A 5 -1.26 7.56 -2.17
C LEU A 5 -0.55 7.65 -0.81
N LEU A 6 0.42 6.79 -0.57
CA LEU A 6 1.16 6.74 0.69
C LEU A 6 2.11 7.93 0.85
N GLN A 7 2.73 8.41 -0.22
CA GLN A 7 3.50 9.66 -0.24
C GLN A 7 2.62 10.85 0.16
N ASN A 8 1.41 10.94 -0.40
CA ASN A 8 0.46 11.99 -0.05
C ASN A 8 -0.05 11.87 1.40
N ALA A 9 -0.09 10.66 1.95
CA ALA A 9 -0.47 10.42 3.34
C ALA A 9 0.65 10.73 4.34
N GLY A 10 1.92 10.70 3.90
CA GLY A 10 3.08 10.96 4.76
C GLY A 10 3.13 10.06 5.99
N GLU A 11 3.56 10.63 7.13
CA GLU A 11 3.66 9.94 8.43
C GLU A 11 2.30 9.45 8.96
N ASP A 12 1.19 10.00 8.46
CA ASP A 12 -0.14 9.54 8.86
C ASP A 12 -0.45 8.17 8.26
N GLY A 13 0.15 7.81 7.13
CA GLY A 13 -0.09 6.58 6.38
C GLY A 13 -1.55 6.36 5.99
N ALA A 14 -1.84 5.19 5.45
CA ALA A 14 -3.20 4.80 5.05
C ALA A 14 -3.57 3.40 5.55
N ARG A 15 -4.81 3.25 6.02
CA ARG A 15 -5.37 1.93 6.33
C ARG A 15 -5.59 1.14 5.05
N ARG A 16 -5.50 -0.19 5.14
CA ARG A 16 -5.73 -1.10 4.00
C ARG A 16 -7.07 -0.83 3.31
N GLU A 17 -8.13 -0.53 4.07
CA GLU A 17 -9.45 -0.22 3.53
C GLU A 17 -9.45 1.07 2.70
N THR A 18 -8.72 2.10 3.14
CA THR A 18 -8.56 3.36 2.39
C THR A 18 -7.76 3.13 1.10
N ILE A 19 -6.69 2.33 1.18
CA ILE A 19 -5.90 1.93 0.01
C ILE A 19 -6.76 1.14 -0.98
N PHE A 20 -7.60 0.24 -0.47
CA PHE A 20 -8.54 -0.52 -1.30
C PHE A 20 -9.53 0.37 -2.02
N GLU A 21 -10.18 1.31 -1.32
CA GLU A 21 -11.14 2.23 -1.95
C GLU A 21 -10.52 3.09 -3.05
N TYR A 22 -9.25 3.48 -2.90
CA TYR A 22 -8.51 4.22 -3.91
C TYR A 22 -8.16 3.37 -5.15
N LEU A 23 -7.93 2.06 -4.96
CA LEU A 23 -7.48 1.17 -6.04
C LEU A 23 -8.58 0.31 -6.64
N LYS A 24 -9.77 0.24 -6.05
CA LYS A 24 -10.82 -0.71 -6.44
C LYS A 24 -11.17 -0.66 -7.93
N GLU A 25 -11.06 0.51 -8.55
CA GLU A 25 -11.33 0.70 -9.98
C GLU A 25 -10.25 0.12 -10.90
N VAL A 26 -9.02 -0.02 -10.40
CA VAL A 26 -7.89 -0.60 -11.13
C VAL A 26 -7.59 -2.06 -10.72
N LEU A 27 -8.27 -2.58 -9.71
CA LEU A 27 -8.15 -3.98 -9.30
C LEU A 27 -8.85 -4.91 -10.31
N PRO A 28 -8.41 -6.18 -10.45
CA PRO A 28 -9.03 -7.11 -11.37
C PRO A 28 -10.52 -7.29 -11.07
N SER A 29 -11.38 -6.84 -11.98
CA SER A 29 -12.84 -6.92 -11.86
C SER A 29 -13.39 -8.36 -11.92
N SER A 30 -12.57 -9.32 -12.35
CA SER A 30 -12.88 -10.76 -12.34
C SER A 30 -12.82 -11.40 -10.96
N LYS A 31 -12.36 -10.68 -9.93
CA LYS A 31 -12.22 -11.17 -8.55
C LYS A 31 -13.31 -10.59 -7.66
N THR A 32 -13.77 -11.38 -6.69
CA THR A 32 -14.67 -10.86 -5.64
C THR A 32 -13.95 -9.81 -4.78
N GLN A 33 -14.69 -8.95 -4.10
CA GLN A 33 -14.13 -7.94 -3.19
C GLN A 33 -13.19 -8.58 -2.15
N GLU A 34 -13.56 -9.74 -1.60
CA GLU A 34 -12.71 -10.45 -0.64
C GLU A 34 -11.40 -10.92 -1.29
N GLN A 35 -11.46 -11.46 -2.51
CA GLN A 35 -10.26 -11.88 -3.25
C GLN A 35 -9.37 -10.69 -3.61
N GLN A 36 -9.95 -9.54 -3.94
CA GLN A 36 -9.24 -8.30 -4.20
C GLN A 36 -8.56 -7.77 -2.93
N LEU A 37 -9.24 -7.79 -1.77
CA LEU A 37 -8.65 -7.41 -0.49
C LEU A 37 -7.50 -8.34 -0.08
N ARG A 38 -7.64 -9.65 -0.31
CA ARG A 38 -6.54 -10.62 -0.10
C ARG A 38 -5.36 -10.37 -1.03
N TYR A 39 -5.63 -10.00 -2.28
CA TYR A 39 -4.59 -9.65 -3.25
C TYR A 39 -3.85 -8.36 -2.83
N LEU A 40 -4.58 -7.32 -2.47
CA LEU A 40 -4.00 -6.08 -1.95
C LEU A 40 -3.17 -6.33 -0.69
N GLY A 41 -3.66 -7.15 0.23
CA GLY A 41 -2.91 -7.51 1.43
C GLY A 41 -1.57 -8.18 1.13
N ARG A 42 -1.52 -9.09 0.16
CA ARG A 42 -0.26 -9.72 -0.28
C ARG A 42 0.69 -8.70 -0.90
N LEU A 43 0.17 -7.84 -1.77
CA LEU A 43 0.97 -6.79 -2.41
C LEU A 43 1.60 -5.84 -1.38
N LEU A 44 0.84 -5.41 -0.36
CA LEU A 44 1.38 -4.54 0.70
C LEU A 44 2.48 -5.23 1.51
N VAL A 45 2.35 -6.54 1.76
CA VAL A 45 3.40 -7.31 2.43
C VAL A 45 4.65 -7.42 1.54
N GLU A 46 4.49 -7.75 0.26
CA GLU A 46 5.61 -7.80 -0.70
C GLU A 46 6.35 -6.45 -0.78
N MET A 47 5.61 -5.33 -0.88
CA MET A 47 6.20 -3.98 -0.89
C MET A 47 6.96 -3.64 0.40
N ASN A 48 6.49 -4.16 1.54
CA ASN A 48 7.16 -4.00 2.82
C ASN A 48 8.41 -4.87 2.94
N ASP A 49 8.38 -6.08 2.40
CA ASP A 49 9.54 -6.96 2.35
C ASP A 49 10.63 -6.41 1.40
N GLU A 50 10.22 -5.71 0.33
CA GLU A 50 11.10 -4.93 -0.54
C GLU A 50 11.63 -3.64 0.12
N GLY A 51 11.10 -3.27 1.29
CA GLY A 51 11.49 -2.09 2.03
C GLY A 51 11.07 -0.79 1.36
N THR A 52 9.96 -0.77 0.61
CA THR A 52 9.42 0.46 -0.03
C THR A 52 8.35 1.15 0.82
N ILE A 53 7.66 0.37 1.65
CA ILE A 53 6.64 0.84 2.59
C ILE A 53 6.86 0.12 3.91
N GLU A 54 6.36 0.70 4.99
CA GLU A 54 6.37 0.05 6.29
C GLU A 54 4.97 0.01 6.90
N ARG A 55 4.75 -1.00 7.75
CA ARG A 55 3.50 -1.18 8.48
C ARG A 55 3.60 -0.56 9.87
N ASN A 56 2.83 0.50 10.10
CA ASN A 56 2.62 1.10 11.42
C ASN A 56 1.22 0.75 11.96
N GLY A 57 1.15 -0.34 12.73
CA GLY A 57 -0.11 -0.83 13.31
C GLY A 57 -1.12 -1.29 12.25
N LEU A 58 -2.20 -0.53 12.06
CA LEU A 58 -3.22 -0.77 11.03
C LEU A 58 -3.01 0.03 9.74
N LYS A 59 -2.00 0.90 9.74
CA LYS A 59 -1.69 1.79 8.61
C LYS A 59 -0.40 1.34 7.92
N TRP A 60 -0.30 1.70 6.65
CA TRP A 60 0.88 1.54 5.82
C TRP A 60 1.38 2.92 5.42
N GLN A 61 2.68 3.13 5.37
CA GLN A 61 3.30 4.41 5.01
C GLN A 61 4.56 4.17 4.18
N ILE A 62 5.06 5.18 3.47
CA ILE A 62 6.34 5.07 2.74
C ILE A 62 7.46 4.87 3.76
N ASP A 63 8.39 3.96 3.47
CA ASP A 63 9.64 3.90 4.23
C ASP A 63 10.60 4.96 3.67
N GLU A 64 10.84 6.04 4.42
CA GLU A 64 11.76 7.11 4.03
C GLU A 64 13.22 6.65 3.93
N ALA A 65 13.57 5.46 4.44
CA ALA A 65 14.89 4.87 4.24
C ALA A 65 15.10 4.41 2.79
N SER A 66 14.03 4.09 2.06
CA SER A 66 14.08 3.73 0.63
C SER A 66 14.55 4.89 -0.23
N ASP A 67 14.08 6.11 0.08
CA ASP A 67 14.35 7.33 -0.71
C ASP A 67 15.82 7.78 -0.60
N ARG A 68 16.52 7.35 0.46
CA ARG A 68 17.94 7.62 0.69
C ARG A 68 18.91 6.71 -0.08
N LYS A 69 18.45 5.61 -0.68
CA LYS A 69 19.34 4.70 -1.43
C LYS A 69 19.60 5.15 -2.88
N ASP A 70 18.84 6.11 -3.39
CA ASP A 70 18.95 6.63 -4.75
C ASP A 70 19.58 8.05 -4.82
N SER A 71 20.21 8.54 -3.75
CA SER A 71 20.92 9.85 -3.70
C SER A 71 22.43 9.73 -3.53
#